data_AF-A0A085Z8X4-F1
#
_entry.id   AF-A0A085Z8X4-F1
#
_cell.length_a   1.000
_cell.length_b   1.000
_cell.length_c   1.000
_cell.angle_alpha   90.00
_cell.angle_beta   90.00
_cell.angle_gamma   90.00
#
_symmetry.space_group_name_H-M   'P 1'
#
loop_
_entity.id
_entity.type
_entity.pdbx_description
1 polymer ?
#
loop_
_entity_poly.entity_id
_entity_poly.type
_entity_poly.pdbx_seq_one_letter_code
_entity_poly.pdbx_strand_id
1 'polypeptide(L)'
;MKSKILFLLFFIPCCYFSQDGSDILYLKTSEISKEIQGKFIHIDFYNKSFGRKRIQDSIDLPINKNIIRFQEVRNDTGFNNWFDKQSLLSVSKIDSKKLQIEKFQLTGFDDRNLYVTAFINYLKDDKIMKKSKEEMIIERSKIVEILVKNE
;
A
#
# COMPACT_ATOMS: atom_id res chain seq x y z
N MET A 1 2.22 45.45 47.46
CA MET A 1 2.31 44.01 47.77
C MET A 1 1.28 43.27 46.93
N LYS A 2 1.72 42.60 45.85
CA LYS A 2 1.74 41.13 45.75
C LYS A 2 0.37 40.47 45.97
N SER A 3 -0.37 40.25 44.89
CA SER A 3 -1.08 38.99 44.63
C SER A 3 -1.44 38.97 43.14
N LYS A 4 -0.52 38.55 42.26
CA LYS A 4 -0.32 37.16 41.82
C LYS A 4 -1.62 36.50 41.33
N ILE A 5 -1.63 36.31 40.02
CA ILE A 5 -2.15 35.12 39.31
C ILE A 5 -3.67 34.99 39.32
N LEU A 6 -4.31 35.62 38.33
CA LEU A 6 -5.56 35.13 37.76
C LEU A 6 -5.33 34.88 36.26
N PHE A 7 -4.53 33.85 35.97
CA PHE A 7 -4.37 33.28 34.63
C PHE A 7 -4.44 31.76 34.79
N LEU A 8 -5.56 31.29 35.34
CA LEU A 8 -5.87 29.88 35.45
C LEU A 8 -7.21 29.70 34.74
N LEU A 9 -7.26 28.76 33.78
CA LEU A 9 -8.40 28.39 32.92
C LEU A 9 -8.38 28.97 31.49
N PHE A 10 -7.30 28.71 30.76
CA PHE A 10 -7.41 28.33 29.33
C PHE A 10 -6.36 27.26 28.99
N PHE A 11 -6.16 26.29 29.88
CA PHE A 11 -5.63 24.98 29.47
C PHE A 11 -6.83 24.13 29.09
N ILE A 12 -7.43 24.43 27.93
CA ILE A 12 -8.20 23.42 27.22
C ILE A 12 -7.13 22.40 26.79
N PRO A 13 -7.13 21.16 27.31
CA PRO A 13 -6.38 20.12 26.63
C PRO A 13 -7.01 20.04 25.24
N CYS A 14 -6.30 20.50 24.21
CA CYS A 14 -6.57 20.01 22.87
C CYS A 14 -6.44 18.50 22.98
N CYS A 15 -7.56 17.82 23.19
CA CYS A 15 -7.71 16.42 22.88
C CYS A 15 -7.41 16.34 21.39
N TYR A 16 -6.13 16.22 21.04
CA TYR A 16 -5.70 15.73 19.76
C TYR A 16 -6.21 14.29 19.73
N PHE A 17 -7.49 14.14 19.39
CA PHE A 17 -7.97 12.95 18.74
C PHE A 17 -7.19 12.90 17.44
N SER A 18 -6.01 12.28 17.48
CA SER A 18 -5.40 11.78 16.27
C SER A 18 -6.36 10.71 15.77
N GLN A 19 -7.36 11.12 14.99
CA GLN A 19 -8.02 10.19 14.10
C GLN A 19 -6.91 9.68 13.19
N ASP A 20 -6.59 8.40 13.34
CA ASP A 20 -5.84 7.71 12.30
C ASP A 20 -6.72 7.76 11.05
N GLY A 21 -6.35 8.64 10.12
CA GLY A 21 -7.06 8.83 8.85
C GLY A 21 -6.69 7.73 7.87
N SER A 22 -6.62 6.47 8.31
CA SER A 22 -6.24 5.36 7.44
C SER A 22 -7.45 4.47 7.19
N ASP A 23 -7.76 4.24 5.92
CA ASP A 23 -8.79 3.28 5.46
C ASP A 23 -8.19 1.90 5.17
N ILE A 24 -7.13 1.54 5.92
CA ILE A 24 -6.32 0.35 5.67
C ILE A 24 -6.34 -0.55 6.91
N LEU A 25 -6.68 -1.82 6.70
CA LEU A 25 -6.43 -2.91 7.64
C LEU A 25 -5.15 -3.65 7.22
N TYR A 26 -4.14 -3.63 8.07
CA TYR A 26 -2.89 -4.37 7.85
C TYR A 26 -3.07 -5.80 8.37
N LEU A 27 -2.82 -6.79 7.51
CA LEU A 27 -2.83 -8.19 7.87
C LEU A 27 -1.50 -8.82 7.49
N LYS A 28 -0.89 -9.55 8.42
CA LYS A 28 0.23 -10.41 8.05
C LYS A 28 -0.25 -11.47 7.07
N THR A 29 0.66 -11.96 6.24
CA THR A 29 0.30 -13.04 5.31
C THR A 29 -0.33 -14.23 6.03
N SER A 30 0.09 -14.59 7.25
CA SER A 30 -0.48 -15.68 8.06
C SER A 30 -1.93 -15.45 8.52
N GLU A 31 -2.41 -14.21 8.52
CA GLU A 31 -3.74 -13.82 9.03
C GLU A 31 -4.79 -13.76 7.90
N ILE A 32 -4.37 -14.04 6.66
CA ILE A 32 -5.25 -14.09 5.49
C ILE A 32 -6.30 -15.17 5.68
N SER A 33 -7.56 -14.75 5.71
CA SER A 33 -8.73 -15.61 5.85
C SER A 33 -9.64 -15.51 4.62
N LYS A 34 -10.65 -16.38 4.52
CA LYS A 34 -11.62 -16.33 3.42
C LYS A 34 -12.47 -15.05 3.41
N GLU A 35 -12.59 -14.36 4.54
CA GLU A 35 -13.41 -13.14 4.68
C GLU A 35 -12.88 -11.96 3.88
N ILE A 36 -11.58 -11.97 3.55
CA ILE A 36 -10.95 -10.92 2.76
C ILE A 36 -10.88 -11.27 1.26
N GLN A 37 -11.30 -12.47 0.87
CA GLN A 37 -11.40 -12.84 -0.53
C GLN A 37 -12.43 -11.93 -1.23
N GLY A 38 -12.07 -11.41 -2.40
CA GLY A 38 -12.84 -10.43 -3.15
C GLY A 38 -12.52 -8.97 -2.81
N LYS A 39 -11.85 -8.70 -1.68
CA LYS A 39 -11.48 -7.33 -1.28
C LYS A 39 -10.29 -6.79 -2.09
N PHE A 40 -10.21 -5.46 -2.16
CA PHE A 40 -9.03 -4.79 -2.70
C PHE A 40 -7.91 -4.79 -1.67
N ILE A 41 -6.72 -5.16 -2.14
CA ILE A 41 -5.51 -5.21 -1.34
C ILE A 41 -4.37 -4.44 -2.03
N HIS A 42 -3.48 -3.92 -1.22
CA HIS A 42 -2.10 -3.63 -1.59
C HIS A 42 -1.21 -4.68 -0.96
N ILE A 43 -0.13 -4.99 -1.68
CA ILE A 43 0.84 -5.97 -1.21
C ILE A 43 2.06 -5.20 -0.75
N ASP A 44 2.45 -5.48 0.48
CA ASP A 44 3.59 -4.87 1.11
C ASP A 44 4.73 -5.89 1.18
N PHE A 45 5.86 -5.48 0.61
CA PHE A 45 7.07 -6.28 0.48
C PHE A 45 8.18 -5.78 1.42
N TYR A 46 7.86 -4.95 2.42
CA TYR A 46 8.83 -4.34 3.30
C TYR A 46 9.69 -5.38 3.98
N ASN A 47 11.00 -5.34 3.75
CA ASN A 47 11.95 -6.01 4.64
C ASN A 47 12.35 -5.13 5.84
N LYS A 48 12.04 -3.82 5.84
CA LYS A 48 12.37 -2.90 6.94
C LYS A 48 11.34 -1.79 7.19
N SER A 49 10.51 -2.06 8.18
CA SER A 49 9.71 -1.11 8.96
C SER A 49 10.56 0.05 9.48
N PHE A 50 9.99 1.26 9.46
CA PHE A 50 10.34 2.41 10.30
C PHE A 50 11.84 2.66 10.57
N GLY A 51 12.41 3.58 9.77
CA GLY A 51 13.45 4.49 10.27
C GLY A 51 14.89 4.24 9.84
N ARG A 52 15.31 3.09 9.28
CA ARG A 52 16.74 2.90 8.89
C ARG A 52 16.96 1.94 7.72
N LYS A 53 16.85 2.47 6.49
CA LYS A 53 17.75 2.30 5.30
C LYS A 53 16.97 2.57 4.01
N ARG A 54 17.52 3.42 3.13
CA ARG A 54 16.98 3.82 1.81
C ARG A 54 17.04 2.69 0.76
N ILE A 55 16.64 1.47 1.10
CA ILE A 55 16.45 0.44 0.08
C ILE A 55 14.96 0.50 -0.25
N GLN A 56 14.62 1.09 -1.39
CA GLN A 56 13.25 0.99 -1.91
C GLN A 56 12.99 -0.48 -2.19
N ASP A 57 12.09 -1.09 -1.42
CA ASP A 57 11.71 -2.47 -1.62
C ASP A 57 11.12 -2.61 -3.03
N SER A 58 11.62 -3.62 -3.74
CA SER A 58 11.22 -3.90 -5.12
C SER A 58 10.82 -5.35 -5.26
N ILE A 59 9.79 -5.60 -6.05
CA ILE A 59 9.35 -6.96 -6.39
C ILE A 59 9.39 -7.16 -7.90
N ASP A 60 9.78 -8.36 -8.32
CA ASP A 60 9.70 -8.81 -9.69
C ASP A 60 8.35 -9.55 -9.87
N LEU A 61 7.46 -9.00 -10.71
CA LEU A 61 6.12 -9.54 -10.99
C LEU A 61 5.95 -9.84 -12.49
N PRO A 62 5.26 -10.94 -12.85
CA PRO A 62 4.94 -11.23 -14.24
C PRO A 62 3.78 -10.34 -14.74
N ILE A 63 4.00 -9.64 -15.86
CA ILE A 63 2.97 -8.91 -16.61
C ILE A 63 3.13 -9.24 -18.10
N ASN A 64 2.06 -9.69 -18.75
CA ASN A 64 2.06 -10.12 -20.15
C ASN A 64 3.22 -11.07 -20.49
N LYS A 65 3.51 -12.04 -19.60
CA LYS A 65 4.63 -13.00 -19.70
C LYS A 65 6.04 -12.40 -19.55
N ASN A 66 6.17 -11.11 -19.26
CA ASN A 66 7.45 -10.47 -18.97
C ASN A 66 7.61 -10.27 -17.47
N ILE A 67 8.80 -10.51 -16.94
CA ILE A 67 9.12 -10.17 -15.55
C ILE A 67 9.47 -8.70 -15.47
N ILE A 68 8.71 -7.95 -14.68
CA ILE A 68 8.86 -6.52 -14.51
C ILE A 68 9.17 -6.24 -13.05
N ARG A 69 10.22 -5.46 -12.82
CA ARG A 69 10.55 -4.94 -11.50
C ARG A 69 9.68 -3.74 -11.16
N PHE A 70 9.02 -3.81 -10.03
CA PHE A 70 8.23 -2.73 -9.45
C PHE A 70 8.84 -2.23 -8.16
N GLN A 71 8.68 -0.95 -7.88
CA GLN A 71 8.97 -0.31 -6.62
C GLN A 71 7.68 0.17 -5.98
N GLU A 72 7.65 0.08 -4.65
CA GLU A 72 6.53 0.60 -3.90
C GLU A 72 6.50 2.14 -3.91
N VAL A 73 5.31 2.70 -4.09
CA VAL A 73 5.01 4.11 -3.95
C VAL A 73 3.96 4.24 -2.87
N ARG A 74 4.36 4.85 -1.74
CA ARG A 74 3.49 5.14 -0.60
C ARG A 74 3.41 6.63 -0.36
N ASN A 75 2.23 7.13 -0.02
CA ASN A 75 2.05 8.45 0.55
C ASN A 75 1.56 8.31 2.00
N ASP A 76 2.51 8.03 2.88
CA ASP A 76 2.32 7.77 4.30
C ASP A 76 2.99 8.89 5.10
N THR A 77 2.21 9.58 5.93
CA THR A 77 2.68 10.68 6.78
C THR A 77 2.86 10.27 8.24
N GLY A 78 2.67 8.99 8.56
CA GLY A 78 2.61 8.47 9.93
C GLY A 78 1.29 8.77 10.66
N PHE A 79 0.52 9.76 10.20
CA PHE A 79 -0.81 10.11 10.74
C PHE A 79 -1.95 9.85 9.75
N ASN A 80 -1.63 9.82 8.46
CA ASN A 80 -2.57 9.52 7.39
C ASN A 80 -1.89 8.54 6.44
N ASN A 81 -2.52 7.39 6.25
CA ASN A 81 -2.15 6.44 5.20
C ASN A 81 -3.40 5.92 4.49
N TRP A 82 -3.60 6.36 3.25
CA TRP A 82 -4.81 6.03 2.48
C TRP A 82 -4.52 4.92 1.47
N PHE A 83 -5.43 3.95 1.36
CA PHE A 83 -5.32 2.80 0.48
C PHE A 83 -5.09 3.22 -0.97
N ASP A 84 -5.92 4.15 -1.47
CA ASP A 84 -5.85 4.62 -2.86
C ASP A 84 -4.60 5.51 -3.14
N LYS A 85 -3.74 5.72 -2.14
CA LYS A 85 -2.45 6.41 -2.29
C LYS A 85 -1.25 5.47 -2.27
N GLN A 86 -1.49 4.17 -2.21
CA GLN A 86 -0.45 3.15 -2.39
C GLN A 86 -0.45 2.72 -3.87
N SER A 87 0.71 2.38 -4.42
CA SER A 87 0.79 1.72 -5.73
C SER A 87 2.16 1.07 -5.92
N LEU A 88 2.27 0.23 -6.93
CA LEU A 88 3.57 -0.26 -7.41
C LEU A 88 3.88 0.39 -8.75
N LEU A 89 5.07 0.97 -8.90
CA LEU A 89 5.50 1.61 -10.14
C LEU A 89 6.69 0.86 -10.75
N SER A 90 6.65 0.60 -12.05
CA SER A 90 7.73 -0.12 -12.72
C SER A 90 9.04 0.68 -12.67
N VAL A 91 10.16 0.00 -12.44
CA VAL A 91 11.49 0.63 -12.42
C VAL A 91 11.90 1.07 -13.83
N SER A 92 11.59 0.26 -14.83
CA SER A 92 11.89 0.54 -16.24
C SER A 92 10.64 0.89 -17.03
N LYS A 93 10.82 1.61 -18.14
CA LYS A 93 9.78 1.83 -19.14
C LYS A 93 9.70 0.64 -20.09
N ILE A 94 8.50 0.31 -20.55
CA ILE A 94 8.22 -0.68 -21.60
C ILE A 94 7.44 0.05 -22.68
N ASP A 95 7.94 0.05 -23.91
CA ASP A 95 7.38 0.82 -25.04
C ASP A 95 7.12 2.30 -24.69
N SER A 96 8.12 2.90 -24.06
CA SER A 96 8.11 4.29 -23.55
C SER A 96 7.06 4.60 -22.48
N LYS A 97 6.43 3.57 -21.88
CA LYS A 97 5.42 3.71 -20.83
C LYS A 97 5.92 3.12 -19.51
N LYS A 98 5.59 3.75 -18.39
CA LYS A 98 5.69 3.12 -17.07
C LYS A 98 4.44 2.27 -16.83
N LEU A 99 4.57 1.22 -16.05
CA LEU A 99 3.41 0.50 -15.52
C LEU A 99 3.22 0.89 -14.07
N GLN A 100 1.97 1.13 -13.70
CA GLN A 100 1.57 1.27 -12.32
C GLN A 100 0.55 0.19 -12.00
N ILE A 101 0.80 -0.63 -10.98
CA ILE A 101 -0.23 -1.46 -10.38
C ILE A 101 -0.91 -0.60 -9.32
N GLU A 102 -2.12 -0.15 -9.64
CA GLU A 102 -2.93 0.72 -8.78
C GLU A 102 -3.40 0.00 -7.54
N LYS A 103 -3.71 -1.31 -7.65
CA LYS A 103 -4.18 -2.18 -6.57
C LYS A 103 -4.32 -3.61 -7.07
N PHE A 104 -4.55 -4.52 -6.14
CA PHE A 104 -4.89 -5.91 -6.41
C PHE A 104 -6.28 -6.22 -5.86
N GLN A 105 -6.96 -7.20 -6.44
CA GLN A 105 -8.11 -7.84 -5.83
C GLN A 105 -7.72 -9.27 -5.45
N LEU A 106 -7.93 -9.66 -4.20
CA LEU A 106 -7.63 -11.03 -3.75
C LEU A 106 -8.71 -11.97 -4.31
N THR A 107 -8.33 -12.89 -5.22
CA THR A 107 -9.28 -13.84 -5.81
C THR A 107 -9.24 -15.21 -5.12
N GLY A 108 -8.16 -15.52 -4.42
CA GLY A 108 -8.02 -16.71 -3.58
C GLY A 108 -6.63 -16.79 -2.95
N PHE A 109 -6.39 -17.84 -2.17
CA PHE A 109 -5.06 -18.14 -1.60
C PHE A 109 -4.95 -19.63 -1.23
N ASP A 110 -3.70 -20.09 -1.12
CA ASP A 110 -3.33 -21.35 -0.50
C ASP A 110 -2.12 -21.14 0.43
N ASP A 111 -1.56 -22.21 0.98
CA ASP A 111 -0.44 -22.14 1.92
C ASP A 111 0.82 -21.46 1.36
N ARG A 112 0.99 -21.43 0.03
CA ARG A 112 2.17 -20.90 -0.66
C ARG A 112 1.90 -19.63 -1.43
N ASN A 113 0.68 -19.43 -1.93
CA ASN A 113 0.39 -18.42 -2.94
C ASN A 113 -0.83 -17.57 -2.59
N LEU A 114 -0.78 -16.32 -3.05
CA LEU A 114 -1.96 -15.48 -3.26
C LEU A 114 -2.31 -15.50 -4.74
N TYR A 115 -3.60 -15.68 -5.01
CA TYR A 115 -4.18 -15.52 -6.33
C TYR A 115 -4.84 -14.15 -6.36
N VAL A 116 -4.42 -13.31 -7.31
CA VAL A 116 -4.89 -11.92 -7.37
C VAL A 116 -5.17 -11.48 -8.79
N THR A 117 -6.06 -10.48 -8.92
CA THR A 117 -6.21 -9.69 -10.15
C THR A 117 -5.57 -8.33 -9.94
N ALA A 118 -4.48 -8.04 -10.64
CA ALA A 118 -3.81 -6.74 -10.62
C ALA A 118 -4.52 -5.75 -11.54
N PHE A 119 -4.69 -4.51 -11.07
CA PHE A 119 -5.27 -3.41 -11.83
C PHE A 119 -4.14 -2.49 -12.31
N ILE A 120 -3.87 -2.51 -13.61
CA ILE A 120 -2.65 -1.93 -14.18
C ILE A 120 -2.98 -0.70 -15.02
N ASN A 121 -2.28 0.40 -14.74
CA ASN A 121 -2.28 1.62 -15.54
C ASN A 121 -0.98 1.70 -16.36
N TYR A 122 -1.11 1.97 -17.66
CA TYR A 122 0.01 2.27 -18.55
C TYR A 122 0.17 3.78 -18.61
N LEU A 123 1.27 4.29 -18.06
CA LEU A 123 1.53 5.71 -17.89
C LEU A 123 2.49 6.22 -18.96
N LYS A 124 2.16 7.35 -19.59
CA LYS A 124 3.09 8.15 -20.41
C LYS A 124 3.09 9.56 -19.85
N ASP A 125 4.27 10.03 -19.42
CA ASP A 125 4.44 11.35 -18.79
C ASP A 125 3.41 11.57 -17.66
N ASP A 126 3.32 10.57 -16.77
CA ASP A 126 2.40 10.49 -15.62
C ASP A 126 0.90 10.52 -15.94
N LYS A 127 0.53 10.46 -17.22
CA LYS A 127 -0.87 10.33 -17.66
C LYS A 127 -1.22 8.88 -17.94
N ILE A 128 -2.38 8.44 -17.47
CA ILE A 128 -2.94 7.12 -17.76
C ILE A 128 -3.36 7.09 -19.23
N MET A 129 -2.68 6.26 -20.02
CA MET A 129 -2.99 6.04 -21.44
C MET A 129 -3.92 4.86 -21.65
N LYS A 130 -3.78 3.83 -20.81
CA LYS A 130 -4.57 2.58 -20.88
C LYS A 130 -4.68 1.97 -19.49
N LYS A 131 -5.82 1.35 -19.20
CA LYS A 131 -5.99 0.45 -18.05
C LYS A 131 -6.10 -0.99 -18.53
N SER A 132 -5.57 -1.94 -17.76
CA SER A 132 -5.78 -3.37 -17.96
C SER A 132 -5.93 -4.07 -16.62
N LYS A 133 -6.36 -5.33 -16.69
CA LYS A 133 -6.35 -6.25 -15.55
C LYS A 133 -5.56 -7.49 -15.93
N GLU A 134 -4.85 -8.06 -14.97
CA GLU A 134 -4.10 -9.30 -15.17
C GLU A 134 -4.21 -10.19 -13.94
N GLU A 135 -4.57 -11.44 -14.14
CA GLU A 135 -4.54 -12.46 -13.10
C GLU A 135 -3.10 -12.92 -12.88
N MET A 136 -2.67 -13.00 -11.62
CA MET A 136 -1.33 -13.44 -11.29
C MET A 136 -1.28 -14.20 -9.97
N ILE A 137 -0.24 -15.00 -9.85
CA ILE A 137 0.07 -15.78 -8.66
C ILE A 137 1.28 -15.13 -8.01
N ILE A 138 1.18 -14.83 -6.71
CA ILE A 138 2.27 -14.23 -5.95
C ILE A 138 2.58 -15.13 -4.77
N GLU A 139 3.84 -15.56 -4.68
CA GLU A 139 4.31 -16.37 -3.55
C GLU A 139 4.21 -15.57 -2.25
N ARG A 140 3.58 -16.15 -1.22
CA ARG A 140 3.43 -15.56 0.11
C ARG A 140 4.76 -15.26 0.77
N SER A 141 5.82 -16.02 0.45
CA SER A 141 7.18 -15.80 0.95
C SER A 141 7.79 -14.47 0.52
N LYS A 142 7.27 -13.85 -0.55
CA LYS A 142 7.73 -12.54 -1.06
C LYS A 142 7.00 -11.38 -0.40
N ILE A 143 5.96 -11.66 0.39
CA ILE A 143 5.04 -10.69 0.96
C ILE A 143 5.18 -10.73 2.49
N VAL A 144 5.27 -9.55 3.11
CA VAL A 144 5.29 -9.47 4.57
C VAL A 144 3.88 -9.27 5.11
N GLU A 145 3.18 -8.29 4.56
CA GLU A 145 1.82 -7.96 4.92
C GLU A 145 0.99 -7.58 3.69
N ILE A 146 -0.32 -7.61 3.86
CA ILE A 146 -1.27 -7.06 2.90
C ILE A 146 -2.04 -5.93 3.58
N LEU A 147 -2.25 -4.88 2.83
CA LEU A 147 -3.03 -3.72 3.22
C LEU A 147 -4.39 -3.93 2.60
N VAL A 148 -5.43 -4.16 3.39
CA VAL A 148 -6.79 -4.40 2.91
C VAL A 148 -7.57 -3.10 3.02
N LYS A 149 -8.28 -2.70 1.96
CA LYS A 149 -9.16 -1.54 2.01
C LYS A 149 -10.32 -1.80 2.98
N ASN A 150 -10.49 -0.93 3.97
CA ASN A 150 -11.68 -0.90 4.81
C ASN A 150 -12.85 -0.27 4.04
N GLU A 151 -14.05 -0.81 4.25
CA GLU A 151 -15.29 -0.28 3.68
C GLU A 151 -15.79 0.97 4.41
#